data_AF-A0A949KMG7-F1
#
_entry.id   AF-A0A949KMG7-F1
#
_cell.length_a   1.000
_cell.length_b   1.000
_cell.length_c   1.000
_cell.angle_alpha   90.00
_cell.angle_beta   90.00
_cell.angle_gamma   90.00
#
_symmetry.space_group_name_H-M   'P 1'
#
loop_
_entity.id
_entity.type
_entity.pdbx_description
1 polymer ?
#
loop_
_entity_poly.entity_id
_entity_poly.type
_entity_poly.pdbx_seq_one_letter_code
_entity_poly.pdbx_strand_id
1 'polypeptide(L)'
;MDKLIFTAGLGALFAALLWWSRRLPGERWQIAAAIPVGRAENGRWRGVNLTFYGMFTANAVLLASALMLIMLGSLGVSPFEVMVVMLPLLSLSAPAARLVARWVEYKPATLTVAGAGFAALVLAPWLTLLARACLGRGVGEHLQVTPVLAALVICYTLGEGLGRLACLSFGCCYGRALVACPDWVQKVFKHWHLVFSGETKKISYESGLNGLAVVPVQMLTLMVNGAAGLVSLYLFLNGAFTPALWLCLIVSGLWRAVSETLRADYRGGGSLSAYQIMAMVGIAYGMVMSLVFPVGPAAASPSLALGLDTLWSPTVVLCLQGLWTATLIYSGASKVTAATIEFHVVRERI
;
A
#
# COMPACT_ATOMS: atom_id res chain seq x y z
N MET A 1 -24.51 -6.56 13.33
CA MET A 1 -24.89 -6.60 11.90
C MET A 1 -24.07 -5.60 11.10
N ASP A 2 -23.96 -4.35 11.57
CA ASP A 2 -23.29 -3.24 10.87
C ASP A 2 -21.81 -3.49 10.54
N LYS A 3 -21.05 -4.09 11.47
CA LYS A 3 -19.64 -4.46 11.27
C LYS A 3 -19.45 -5.39 10.07
N LEU A 4 -20.33 -6.38 9.93
CA LEU A 4 -20.29 -7.34 8.82
C LEU A 4 -20.64 -6.66 7.50
N ILE A 5 -21.67 -5.82 7.49
CA ILE A 5 -22.09 -5.07 6.28
C ILE A 5 -20.94 -4.18 5.80
N PHE A 6 -20.30 -3.44 6.72
CA PHE A 6 -19.16 -2.59 6.40
C PHE A 6 -18.00 -3.38 5.80
N THR A 7 -17.58 -4.48 6.44
CA THR A 7 -16.48 -5.30 5.92
C THR A 7 -16.84 -6.03 4.63
N ALA A 8 -18.08 -6.47 4.46
CA ALA A 8 -18.56 -7.10 3.23
C ALA A 8 -18.64 -6.09 2.07
N GLY A 9 -19.04 -4.85 2.34
CA GLY A 9 -19.02 -3.76 1.35
C GLY A 9 -17.60 -3.46 0.85
N LEU A 10 -16.63 -3.38 1.76
CA LEU A 10 -15.22 -3.29 1.37
C LEU A 10 -14.76 -4.54 0.62
N GLY A 11 -15.21 -5.73 1.03
CA GLY A 11 -14.95 -6.98 0.30
C GLY A 11 -15.46 -6.96 -1.14
N ALA A 12 -16.68 -6.48 -1.36
CA ALA A 12 -17.26 -6.32 -2.68
C ALA A 12 -16.45 -5.32 -3.53
N LEU A 13 -15.99 -4.22 -2.94
CA LEU A 13 -15.10 -3.26 -3.61
C LEU A 13 -13.77 -3.91 -4.03
N PHE A 14 -13.10 -4.62 -3.11
CA PHE A 14 -11.83 -5.31 -3.43
C PHE A 14 -12.02 -6.40 -4.49
N ALA A 15 -13.13 -7.14 -4.46
CA ALA A 15 -13.47 -8.13 -5.49
C ALA A 15 -13.71 -7.49 -6.86
N ALA A 16 -14.44 -6.37 -6.91
CA ALA A 16 -14.67 -5.61 -8.14
C ALA A 16 -13.36 -5.07 -8.71
N LEU A 17 -12.49 -4.52 -7.86
CA LEU A 17 -11.17 -4.04 -8.24
C LEU A 17 -10.27 -5.17 -8.73
N LEU A 18 -10.26 -6.33 -8.07
CA LEU A 18 -9.51 -7.50 -8.50
C LEU A 18 -9.98 -7.98 -9.88
N TRP A 19 -11.29 -8.04 -10.11
CA TRP A 19 -11.84 -8.40 -11.41
C TRP A 19 -11.41 -7.40 -12.50
N TRP A 20 -11.51 -6.11 -12.20
CA TRP A 20 -11.18 -5.03 -13.13
C TRP A 20 -9.68 -4.90 -13.42
N SER A 21 -8.84 -5.28 -12.44
CA SER A 21 -7.37 -5.13 -12.49
C SER A 21 -6.72 -5.83 -13.70
N ARG A 22 -7.37 -6.84 -14.28
CA ARG A 22 -6.94 -7.53 -15.51
C ARG A 22 -6.78 -6.59 -16.71
N ARG A 23 -7.44 -5.42 -16.70
CA ARG A 23 -7.36 -4.44 -17.80
C ARG A 23 -6.17 -3.49 -17.68
N LEU A 24 -5.62 -3.31 -16.47
CA LEU A 24 -4.56 -2.34 -16.15
C LEU A 24 -3.20 -2.58 -16.85
N PRO A 25 -2.81 -3.82 -17.20
CA PRO A 25 -1.59 -4.04 -17.99
C PRO A 25 -1.60 -3.36 -19.37
N GLY A 26 -2.78 -2.99 -19.89
CA GLY A 26 -2.94 -2.29 -21.16
C GLY A 26 -2.28 -0.91 -21.19
N GLU A 27 -1.80 -0.48 -22.36
CA GLU A 27 -1.06 0.77 -22.55
C GLU A 27 -1.85 2.02 -22.10
N ARG A 28 -3.16 2.04 -22.41
CA ARG A 28 -4.08 3.13 -22.03
C ARG A 28 -4.13 3.45 -20.54
N TRP A 29 -3.67 2.54 -19.68
CA TRP A 29 -3.63 2.72 -18.22
C TRP A 29 -2.26 3.17 -17.71
N GLN A 30 -1.34 3.57 -18.58
CA GLN A 30 -0.05 4.13 -18.17
C GLN A 30 -0.17 5.61 -17.79
N ILE A 31 -0.71 6.41 -18.71
CA ILE A 31 -0.79 7.87 -18.62
C ILE A 31 -2.25 8.27 -18.42
N ALA A 32 -2.54 8.97 -17.33
CA ALA A 32 -3.87 9.49 -17.01
C ALA A 32 -4.10 10.87 -17.64
N ALA A 33 -3.08 11.73 -17.65
CA ALA A 33 -3.14 13.04 -18.28
C ALA A 33 -1.73 13.50 -18.70
N ALA A 34 -1.65 14.44 -19.65
CA ALA A 34 -0.42 15.12 -20.02
C ALA A 34 -0.61 16.63 -19.87
N ILE A 35 0.27 17.29 -19.13
CA ILE A 35 0.20 18.72 -18.83
C ILE A 35 1.31 19.45 -19.60
N PRO A 36 0.98 20.41 -20.48
CA PRO A 36 2.01 21.22 -21.16
C PRO A 36 2.77 22.08 -20.14
N VAL A 37 4.10 22.10 -20.24
CA VAL A 37 4.98 22.87 -19.34
C VAL A 37 5.81 23.92 -20.06
N GLY A 38 6.10 23.73 -21.35
CA GLY A 38 6.86 24.71 -22.12
C GLY A 38 6.90 24.37 -23.60
N ARG A 39 7.27 25.36 -24.42
CA ARG A 39 7.38 25.18 -25.87
C ARG A 39 8.81 24.81 -26.26
N ALA A 40 8.96 23.82 -27.12
CA ALA A 40 10.24 23.43 -27.71
C ALA A 40 10.53 24.26 -28.97
N GLU A 41 11.80 24.26 -29.40
CA GLU A 41 12.28 24.99 -30.58
C GLU A 41 11.57 24.58 -31.88
N ASN A 42 11.13 23.32 -31.95
CA ASN A 42 10.34 22.79 -33.08
C ASN A 42 8.87 23.24 -33.08
N GLY A 43 8.49 24.18 -32.22
CA GLY A 43 7.13 24.72 -32.11
C GLY A 43 6.14 23.83 -31.35
N ARG A 44 6.48 22.58 -31.03
CA ARG A 44 5.67 21.65 -30.23
C ARG A 44 5.80 21.95 -28.74
N TRP A 45 4.83 21.49 -27.95
CA TRP A 45 4.86 21.62 -26.49
C TRP A 45 5.48 20.40 -25.84
N ARG A 46 6.35 20.63 -24.85
CA ARG A 46 6.82 19.61 -23.91
C ARG A 46 5.77 19.48 -22.80
N GLY A 47 5.45 18.25 -22.43
CA GLY A 47 4.50 17.95 -21.37
C GLY A 47 5.06 17.00 -20.31
N VAL A 48 4.53 17.13 -19.10
CA VAL A 48 4.71 16.17 -18.00
C VAL A 48 3.52 15.22 -17.99
N ASN A 49 3.79 13.93 -17.89
CA ASN A 49 2.74 12.92 -17.77
C ASN A 49 2.33 12.72 -16.31
N LEU A 50 1.04 12.85 -16.03
CA LEU A 50 0.42 12.29 -14.82
C LEU A 50 0.03 10.84 -15.09
N THR A 51 0.40 9.94 -14.18
CA THR A 51 0.24 8.50 -14.35
C THR A 51 -0.88 7.93 -13.49
N PHE A 52 -1.51 6.86 -13.96
CA PHE A 52 -2.44 6.08 -13.13
C PHE A 52 -1.72 5.46 -11.92
N TYR A 53 -0.41 5.24 -11.99
CA TYR A 53 0.40 4.80 -10.85
C TYR A 53 0.23 5.72 -9.65
N GLY A 54 0.40 7.03 -9.85
CA GLY A 54 0.21 8.00 -8.77
C GLY A 54 -1.22 8.06 -8.27
N MET A 55 -2.20 7.99 -9.16
CA MET A 55 -3.62 8.01 -8.79
C MET A 55 -4.00 6.81 -7.91
N PHE A 56 -3.61 5.60 -8.29
CA PHE A 56 -3.86 4.41 -7.47
C PHE A 56 -3.04 4.42 -6.16
N THR A 57 -1.83 4.95 -6.18
CA THR A 57 -1.01 5.11 -4.97
C THR A 57 -1.68 6.08 -3.99
N ALA A 58 -2.16 7.22 -4.47
CA ALA A 58 -2.88 8.21 -3.66
C ALA A 58 -4.18 7.62 -3.09
N ASN A 59 -4.94 6.85 -3.87
CA ASN A 59 -6.13 6.15 -3.38
C ASN A 59 -5.80 5.09 -2.31
N ALA A 60 -4.70 4.36 -2.46
CA ALA A 60 -4.25 3.37 -1.49
C ALA A 60 -3.85 4.02 -0.14
N VAL A 61 -3.13 5.14 -0.20
CA VAL A 61 -2.78 5.92 1.00
C VAL A 61 -4.04 6.49 1.65
N LEU A 62 -4.94 7.09 0.87
CA LEU A 62 -6.21 7.62 1.37
C LEU A 62 -7.04 6.54 2.08
N LEU A 63 -7.21 5.37 1.46
CA LEU A 63 -7.95 4.27 2.06
C LEU A 63 -7.30 3.80 3.36
N ALA A 64 -5.98 3.59 3.37
CA ALA A 64 -5.26 3.13 4.56
C ALA A 64 -5.36 4.14 5.71
N SER A 65 -5.22 5.45 5.42
CA SER A 65 -5.36 6.51 6.41
C SER A 65 -6.79 6.65 6.93
N ALA A 66 -7.79 6.57 6.06
CA ALA A 66 -9.20 6.60 6.48
C ALA A 66 -9.56 5.39 7.35
N LEU A 67 -9.11 4.19 6.97
CA LEU A 67 -9.31 2.99 7.78
C LEU A 67 -8.58 3.08 9.13
N MET A 68 -7.39 3.65 9.19
CA MET A 68 -6.68 3.87 10.45
C MET A 68 -7.50 4.74 11.40
N LEU A 69 -8.05 5.84 10.90
CA LEU A 69 -8.92 6.74 11.67
C LEU A 69 -10.20 6.03 12.12
N ILE A 70 -10.86 5.27 11.24
CA ILE A 70 -12.05 4.49 11.61
C ILE A 70 -11.72 3.46 12.68
N MET A 71 -10.63 2.71 12.53
CA MET A 71 -10.26 1.63 13.45
C MET A 71 -9.90 2.17 14.83
N LEU A 72 -9.03 3.18 14.91
CA LEU A 72 -8.66 3.76 16.21
C LEU A 72 -9.81 4.59 16.80
N GLY A 73 -10.55 5.33 15.97
CA GLY A 73 -11.76 6.06 16.37
C GLY A 73 -12.83 5.13 16.94
N SER A 74 -12.93 3.89 16.44
CA SER A 74 -13.86 2.91 17.00
C SER A 74 -13.56 2.51 18.45
N LEU A 75 -12.33 2.77 18.91
CA LEU A 75 -11.89 2.57 20.29
C LEU A 75 -11.97 3.84 21.15
N GLY A 76 -12.51 4.94 20.59
CA GLY A 76 -12.58 6.24 21.23
C GLY A 76 -11.31 7.09 21.08
N VAL A 77 -10.32 6.64 20.29
CA VAL A 77 -9.11 7.42 20.03
C VAL A 77 -9.45 8.60 19.11
N SER A 78 -9.18 9.81 19.57
CA SER A 78 -9.43 11.03 18.80
C SER A 78 -8.47 11.16 17.60
N PRO A 79 -8.85 11.90 16.53
CA PRO A 79 -7.95 12.13 15.39
C PRO A 79 -6.61 12.76 15.79
N PHE A 80 -6.60 13.62 16.81
CA PHE A 80 -5.38 14.24 17.33
C PHE A 80 -4.41 13.20 17.88
N GLU A 81 -4.89 12.26 18.68
CA GLU A 81 -4.08 11.18 19.23
C GLU A 81 -3.51 10.27 18.13
N VAL A 82 -4.32 9.97 17.10
CA VAL A 82 -3.83 9.23 15.93
C VAL A 82 -2.69 10.00 15.26
N MET A 83 -2.80 11.31 15.10
CA MET A 83 -1.74 12.14 14.52
C MET A 83 -0.47 12.16 15.36
N VAL A 84 -0.59 12.22 16.69
CA VAL A 84 0.55 12.19 17.63
C VAL A 84 1.40 10.92 17.44
N VAL A 85 0.78 9.78 17.10
CA VAL A 85 1.50 8.53 16.81
C VAL A 85 1.96 8.47 15.34
N MET A 86 1.08 8.80 14.40
CA MET A 86 1.31 8.56 12.97
C MET A 86 2.29 9.54 12.33
N LEU A 87 2.32 10.82 12.74
CA LEU A 87 3.26 11.79 12.18
C LEU A 87 4.72 11.40 12.48
N PRO A 88 5.13 11.13 13.73
CA PRO A 88 6.47 10.62 14.01
C PRO A 88 6.76 9.30 13.29
N LEU A 89 5.78 8.39 13.23
CA LEU A 89 5.95 7.10 12.56
C LEU A 89 6.28 7.27 11.07
N LEU A 90 5.56 8.13 10.35
CA LEU A 90 5.81 8.42 8.94
C LEU A 90 7.13 9.16 8.74
N SER A 91 7.41 10.16 9.58
CA SER A 91 8.65 10.96 9.53
C SER A 91 9.91 10.14 9.79
N LEU A 92 9.83 9.11 10.65
CA LEU A 92 10.97 8.25 11.00
C LEU A 92 11.08 7.01 10.09
N SER A 93 9.97 6.45 9.63
CA SER A 93 9.98 5.25 8.78
C SER A 93 10.57 5.51 7.39
N ALA A 94 10.33 6.68 6.79
CA ALA A 94 10.88 7.04 5.49
C ALA A 94 12.43 7.14 5.47
N PRO A 95 13.09 7.88 6.38
CA PRO A 95 14.56 7.89 6.45
C PRO A 95 15.12 6.54 6.89
N ALA A 96 14.47 5.83 7.83
CA ALA A 96 14.89 4.48 8.23
C ALA A 96 14.85 3.51 7.02
N ALA A 97 13.83 3.58 6.18
CA ALA A 97 13.73 2.77 4.97
C ALA A 97 14.86 3.04 3.97
N ARG A 98 15.34 4.29 3.86
CA ARG A 98 16.51 4.63 3.03
C ARG A 98 17.79 4.05 3.61
N LEU A 99 17.95 4.03 4.94
CA LEU A 99 19.09 3.40 5.60
C LEU A 99 19.09 1.89 5.39
N VAL A 100 17.94 1.24 5.56
CA VAL A 100 17.76 -0.18 5.26
C VAL A 100 18.09 -0.47 3.79
N ALA A 101 17.59 0.34 2.86
CA ALA A 101 17.88 0.19 1.43
C ALA A 101 19.37 0.34 1.13
N ARG A 102 20.06 1.26 1.78
CA ARG A 102 21.52 1.42 1.67
C ARG A 102 22.27 0.20 2.15
N TRP A 103 21.85 -0.39 3.26
CA TRP A 103 22.50 -1.57 3.84
C TRP A 103 22.23 -2.84 3.03
N VAL A 104 21.04 -2.97 2.46
CA VAL A 104 20.60 -4.18 1.76
C VAL A 104 20.92 -4.13 0.27
N GLU A 105 20.59 -3.03 -0.41
CA GLU A 105 20.72 -2.90 -1.87
C GLU A 105 22.02 -2.20 -2.28
N TYR A 106 22.84 -1.74 -1.32
CA TYR A 106 24.05 -0.93 -1.54
C TYR A 106 23.83 0.32 -2.42
N LYS A 107 22.56 0.74 -2.57
CA LYS A 107 22.17 1.88 -3.41
C LYS A 107 21.83 3.09 -2.54
N PRO A 108 22.52 4.24 -2.71
CA PRO A 108 22.40 5.39 -1.81
C PRO A 108 21.04 6.12 -1.86
N ALA A 109 20.20 5.85 -2.87
CA ALA A 109 19.03 6.65 -3.20
C ALA A 109 17.73 5.83 -3.42
N THR A 110 17.65 4.56 -3.01
CA THR A 110 16.41 3.79 -3.11
C THR A 110 15.60 3.86 -1.81
N LEU A 111 14.30 4.11 -1.93
CA LEU A 111 13.34 3.95 -0.83
C LEU A 111 12.67 2.59 -1.02
N THR A 112 12.63 1.77 0.03
CA THR A 112 12.05 0.43 -0.03
C THR A 112 10.76 0.41 0.77
N VAL A 113 9.64 0.08 0.11
CA VAL A 113 8.33 -0.01 0.78
C VAL A 113 8.37 -1.06 1.89
N ALA A 114 9.10 -2.16 1.67
CA ALA A 114 9.36 -3.21 2.65
C ALA A 114 10.11 -2.67 3.88
N GLY A 115 11.15 -1.86 3.66
CA GLY A 115 11.95 -1.29 4.73
C GLY A 115 11.16 -0.30 5.55
N ALA A 116 10.32 0.52 4.90
CA ALA A 116 9.41 1.45 5.58
C ALA A 116 8.39 0.70 6.43
N GLY A 117 7.76 -0.35 5.90
CA GLY A 117 6.80 -1.17 6.63
C GLY A 117 7.43 -1.85 7.85
N PHE A 118 8.62 -2.43 7.71
CA PHE A 118 9.34 -3.04 8.82
C PHE A 118 9.76 -2.01 9.88
N ALA A 119 10.32 -0.87 9.46
CA ALA A 119 10.69 0.20 10.39
C ALA A 119 9.45 0.72 11.15
N ALA A 120 8.33 0.90 10.46
CA ALA A 120 7.07 1.29 11.10
C ALA A 120 6.60 0.24 12.11
N LEU A 121 6.66 -1.05 11.78
CA LEU A 121 6.29 -2.13 12.70
C LEU A 121 7.14 -2.11 13.97
N VAL A 122 8.45 -1.88 13.85
CA VAL A 122 9.37 -1.81 14.99
C VAL A 122 9.15 -0.56 15.82
N LEU A 123 8.91 0.59 15.20
CA LEU A 123 8.76 1.87 15.89
C LEU A 123 7.39 2.05 16.55
N ALA A 124 6.33 1.46 16.00
CA ALA A 124 4.95 1.71 16.40
C ALA A 124 4.68 1.43 17.89
N PRO A 125 5.12 0.30 18.51
CA PRO A 125 4.90 0.06 19.93
C PRO A 125 5.51 1.17 20.81
N TRP A 126 6.73 1.57 20.52
CA TRP A 126 7.47 2.57 21.31
C TRP A 126 6.89 3.97 21.15
N LEU A 127 6.54 4.36 19.93
CA LEU A 127 5.87 5.63 19.68
C LEU A 127 4.48 5.69 20.33
N THR A 128 3.76 4.56 20.38
CA THR A 128 2.48 4.48 21.08
C THR A 128 2.66 4.68 22.59
N LEU A 129 3.67 4.04 23.19
CA LEU A 129 4.00 4.22 24.61
C LEU A 129 4.44 5.66 24.92
N LEU A 130 5.27 6.26 24.06
CA LEU A 130 5.71 7.63 24.20
C LEU A 130 4.54 8.61 24.08
N ALA A 131 3.67 8.43 23.08
CA ALA A 131 2.47 9.24 22.91
C ALA A 131 1.56 9.15 24.13
N ARG A 132 1.32 7.93 24.64
CA ARG A 132 0.55 7.70 25.86
C ARG A 132 1.16 8.42 27.07
N ALA A 133 2.50 8.40 27.21
CA ALA A 133 3.18 9.11 28.29
C ALA A 133 3.06 10.63 28.15
N CYS A 134 3.18 11.18 26.94
CA CYS A 134 3.08 12.62 26.68
C CYS A 134 1.65 13.17 26.84
N LEU A 135 0.63 12.39 26.49
CA LEU A 135 -0.77 12.81 26.55
C LEU A 135 -1.38 12.74 27.96
N GLY A 136 -0.75 12.02 28.88
CA GLY A 136 -1.21 11.89 30.26
C GLY A 136 -2.40 10.94 30.45
N ARG A 137 -2.82 10.78 31.72
CA ARG A 137 -3.95 9.93 32.11
C ARG A 137 -5.28 10.54 31.62
N GLY A 138 -6.25 9.69 31.30
CA GLY A 138 -7.50 10.08 30.63
C GLY A 138 -7.40 10.02 29.12
N VAL A 139 -6.65 10.94 28.48
CA VAL A 139 -6.53 11.00 27.02
C VAL A 139 -5.77 9.78 26.49
N GLY A 140 -4.52 9.59 26.91
CA GLY A 140 -3.66 8.51 26.40
C GLY A 140 -4.07 7.08 26.79
N GLU A 141 -5.14 6.88 27.56
CA GLU A 141 -5.56 5.54 28.02
C GLU A 141 -6.14 4.68 26.89
N HIS A 142 -6.69 5.31 25.85
CA HIS A 142 -7.20 4.62 24.66
C HIS A 142 -6.08 4.12 23.74
N LEU A 143 -4.86 4.69 23.85
CA LEU A 143 -3.68 4.32 23.07
C LEU A 143 -3.01 3.06 23.63
N GLN A 144 -3.61 1.91 23.35
CA GLN A 144 -3.03 0.60 23.66
C GLN A 144 -2.18 0.08 22.50
N VAL A 145 -1.01 -0.46 22.82
CA VAL A 145 -0.01 -0.92 21.84
C VAL A 145 -0.59 -1.96 20.88
N THR A 146 -1.21 -3.03 21.39
CA THR A 146 -1.71 -4.12 20.55
C THR A 146 -2.80 -3.69 19.56
N PRO A 147 -3.85 -2.93 19.97
CA PRO A 147 -4.81 -2.38 19.02
C PRO A 147 -4.19 -1.43 17.99
N VAL A 148 -3.26 -0.55 18.39
CA VAL A 148 -2.58 0.36 17.44
C VAL A 148 -1.75 -0.43 16.43
N LEU A 149 -1.02 -1.44 16.89
CA LEU A 149 -0.21 -2.32 16.02
C LEU A 149 -1.11 -3.12 15.07
N ALA A 150 -2.24 -3.65 15.56
CA ALA A 150 -3.22 -4.34 14.74
C ALA A 150 -3.78 -3.43 13.64
N ALA A 151 -4.23 -2.22 14.00
CA ALA A 151 -4.74 -1.23 13.05
C ALA A 151 -3.68 -0.86 12.00
N LEU A 152 -2.44 -0.64 12.42
CA LEU A 152 -1.32 -0.35 11.52
C LEU A 152 -1.08 -1.47 10.51
N VAL A 153 -0.95 -2.71 10.96
CA VAL A 153 -0.69 -3.85 10.07
C VAL A 153 -1.86 -4.10 9.12
N ILE A 154 -3.10 -3.99 9.60
CA ILE A 154 -4.30 -4.16 8.77
C ILE A 154 -4.39 -3.08 7.70
N CYS A 155 -4.24 -1.80 8.08
CA CYS A 155 -4.29 -0.68 7.15
C CYS A 155 -3.14 -0.73 6.13
N TYR A 156 -1.93 -1.06 6.58
CA TYR A 156 -0.79 -1.26 5.69
C TYR A 156 -1.04 -2.41 4.71
N THR A 157 -1.59 -3.53 5.18
CA THR A 157 -1.85 -4.71 4.33
C THR A 157 -2.90 -4.41 3.26
N LEU A 158 -4.03 -3.80 3.64
CA LEU A 158 -5.07 -3.38 2.69
C LEU A 158 -4.56 -2.30 1.71
N GLY A 159 -3.81 -1.32 2.22
CA GLY A 159 -3.18 -0.29 1.40
C GLY A 159 -2.15 -0.86 0.42
N GLU A 160 -1.29 -1.78 0.85
CA GLU A 160 -0.34 -2.48 -0.03
C GLU A 160 -1.09 -3.27 -1.11
N GLY A 161 -2.17 -3.96 -0.74
CA GLY A 161 -3.04 -4.67 -1.67
C GLY A 161 -3.59 -3.73 -2.75
N LEU A 162 -4.22 -2.63 -2.36
CA LEU A 162 -4.78 -1.64 -3.29
C LEU A 162 -3.69 -0.98 -4.15
N GLY A 163 -2.52 -0.71 -3.57
CA GLY A 163 -1.36 -0.17 -4.26
C GLY A 163 -0.82 -1.08 -5.38
N ARG A 164 -1.20 -2.36 -5.41
CA ARG A 164 -0.86 -3.24 -6.55
C ARG A 164 -1.59 -2.88 -7.83
N LEU A 165 -2.70 -2.14 -7.76
CA LEU A 165 -3.32 -1.54 -8.96
C LEU A 165 -2.39 -0.51 -9.62
N ALA A 166 -1.67 0.29 -8.83
CA ALA A 166 -0.64 1.18 -9.36
C ALA A 166 0.46 0.38 -10.07
N CYS A 167 0.90 -0.72 -9.44
CA CYS A 167 1.94 -1.58 -10.01
C CYS A 167 1.51 -2.22 -11.34
N LEU A 168 0.25 -2.66 -11.44
CA LEU A 168 -0.35 -3.19 -12.66
C LEU A 168 -0.50 -2.11 -13.75
N SER A 169 -0.87 -0.89 -13.37
CA SER A 169 -1.02 0.21 -14.31
C SER A 169 0.34 0.67 -14.85
N PHE A 170 1.41 0.60 -14.06
CA PHE A 170 2.76 1.03 -14.47
C PHE A 170 3.60 -0.07 -15.12
N GLY A 171 3.32 -1.34 -14.78
CA GLY A 171 4.15 -2.48 -15.13
C GLY A 171 5.39 -2.64 -14.23
N CYS A 172 5.26 -2.40 -12.91
CA CYS A 172 6.32 -2.68 -11.93
C CYS A 172 5.93 -3.83 -10.98
N CYS A 173 6.91 -4.36 -10.22
CA CYS A 173 6.71 -5.51 -9.33
C CYS A 173 6.11 -6.72 -10.05
N TYR A 174 6.51 -6.93 -11.30
CA TYR A 174 5.98 -7.97 -12.18
C TYR A 174 6.58 -9.32 -11.89
N GLY A 175 5.78 -10.36 -12.15
CA GLY A 175 6.22 -11.74 -12.06
C GLY A 175 7.23 -12.10 -13.14
N ARG A 176 7.86 -13.25 -12.97
CA ARG A 176 8.70 -13.87 -13.98
C ARG A 176 7.89 -14.23 -15.22
N ALA A 177 8.55 -14.19 -16.38
CA ALA A 177 8.01 -14.75 -17.61
C ALA A 177 7.67 -16.22 -17.39
N LEU A 178 6.46 -16.63 -17.76
CA LEU A 178 5.98 -18.00 -17.51
C LEU A 178 6.89 -19.03 -18.16
N VAL A 179 7.37 -18.76 -19.36
CA VAL A 179 8.31 -19.62 -20.09
C VAL A 179 9.62 -19.87 -19.33
N ALA A 180 10.00 -18.99 -18.40
CA ALA A 180 11.19 -19.09 -17.58
C ALA A 180 10.91 -19.64 -16.17
N CYS A 181 9.68 -20.08 -15.90
CA CYS A 181 9.28 -20.68 -14.62
C CYS A 181 9.31 -22.22 -14.69
N PRO A 182 9.40 -22.93 -13.54
CA PRO A 182 9.25 -24.38 -13.50
C PRO A 182 7.89 -24.86 -14.03
N ASP A 183 7.83 -26.09 -14.57
CA ASP A 183 6.64 -26.65 -15.23
C ASP A 183 5.37 -26.59 -14.39
N TRP A 184 5.48 -26.81 -13.07
CA TRP A 184 4.33 -26.76 -12.18
C TRP A 184 3.73 -25.34 -12.10
N VAL A 185 4.57 -24.30 -12.09
CA VAL A 185 4.15 -22.89 -12.10
C VAL A 185 3.48 -22.56 -13.43
N GLN A 186 4.07 -23.02 -14.53
CA GLN A 186 3.51 -22.85 -15.87
C GLN A 186 2.12 -23.48 -15.98
N LYS A 187 1.94 -24.71 -15.48
CA LYS A 187 0.65 -25.40 -15.47
C LYS A 187 -0.42 -24.64 -14.68
N VAL A 188 -0.08 -24.13 -13.50
CA VAL A 188 -1.00 -23.36 -12.64
C VAL A 188 -1.42 -22.06 -13.32
N PHE A 189 -0.46 -21.31 -13.87
CA PHE A 189 -0.71 -19.98 -14.42
C PHE A 189 -0.97 -19.94 -15.93
N LYS A 190 -1.06 -21.09 -16.60
CA LYS A 190 -1.36 -21.18 -18.04
C LYS A 190 -2.58 -20.33 -18.44
N HIS A 191 -3.65 -20.41 -17.65
CA HIS A 191 -4.90 -19.66 -17.89
C HIS A 191 -5.05 -18.41 -17.01
N TRP A 192 -4.15 -18.23 -16.05
CA TRP A 192 -4.20 -17.16 -15.05
C TRP A 192 -2.90 -16.37 -15.06
N HIS A 193 -2.63 -15.71 -16.18
CA HIS A 193 -1.42 -14.92 -16.39
C HIS A 193 -1.74 -13.47 -16.71
N LEU A 194 -0.71 -12.62 -16.67
CA LEU A 194 -0.81 -11.25 -17.15
C LEU A 194 0.04 -11.07 -18.40
N VAL A 195 -0.45 -10.23 -19.31
CA VAL A 195 0.31 -9.75 -20.46
C VAL A 195 0.29 -8.24 -20.41
N PHE A 196 1.46 -7.63 -20.34
CA PHE A 196 1.61 -6.17 -20.40
C PHE A 196 1.79 -5.74 -21.84
N SER A 197 1.20 -4.61 -22.20
CA SER A 197 1.30 -4.03 -23.55
C SER A 197 1.70 -2.56 -23.47
N GLY A 198 2.57 -2.14 -24.37
CA GLY A 198 3.01 -0.75 -24.51
C GLY A 198 4.47 -0.56 -24.11
N GLU A 199 5.20 0.23 -24.89
CA GLU A 199 6.65 0.43 -24.70
C GLU A 199 6.97 1.26 -23.46
N THR A 200 6.03 2.12 -23.05
CA THR A 200 6.17 3.01 -21.89
C THR A 200 5.97 2.31 -20.54
N LYS A 201 5.60 1.02 -20.53
CA LYS A 201 5.47 0.21 -19.31
C LYS A 201 6.85 -0.22 -18.82
N LYS A 202 7.06 -0.21 -17.50
CA LYS A 202 8.37 -0.52 -16.91
C LYS A 202 8.90 -1.91 -17.28
N ILE A 203 8.05 -2.91 -17.21
CA ILE A 203 8.33 -4.28 -17.66
C ILE A 203 8.83 -4.36 -19.12
N SER A 204 8.36 -3.47 -20.00
CA SER A 204 8.74 -3.43 -21.41
C SER A 204 10.16 -2.90 -21.59
N TYR A 205 10.45 -1.71 -21.05
CA TYR A 205 11.75 -1.08 -21.27
C TYR A 205 12.87 -1.59 -20.36
N GLU A 206 12.56 -2.22 -19.21
CA GLU A 206 13.58 -2.73 -18.27
C GLU A 206 13.93 -4.21 -18.51
N SER A 207 12.96 -5.02 -18.94
CA SER A 207 13.17 -6.47 -19.11
C SER A 207 12.74 -7.02 -20.47
N GLY A 208 12.26 -6.18 -21.39
CA GLY A 208 11.86 -6.61 -22.72
C GLY A 208 10.68 -7.59 -22.75
N LEU A 209 9.88 -7.67 -21.68
CA LEU A 209 8.79 -8.67 -21.56
C LEU A 209 7.45 -8.15 -22.11
N ASN A 210 7.48 -7.17 -23.03
CA ASN A 210 6.29 -6.66 -23.69
C ASN A 210 5.58 -7.79 -24.46
N GLY A 211 4.27 -7.97 -24.25
CA GLY A 211 3.49 -9.00 -24.91
C GLY A 211 3.73 -10.43 -24.39
N LEU A 212 4.64 -10.64 -23.43
CA LEU A 212 4.90 -11.96 -22.86
C LEU A 212 4.02 -12.24 -21.64
N ALA A 213 3.62 -13.50 -21.49
CA ALA A 213 2.87 -13.96 -20.33
C ALA A 213 3.76 -14.04 -19.08
N VAL A 214 3.34 -13.38 -18.00
CA VAL A 214 4.03 -13.36 -16.71
C VAL A 214 3.14 -13.84 -15.57
N VAL A 215 3.76 -14.33 -14.50
CA VAL A 215 3.06 -14.69 -13.25
C VAL A 215 2.33 -13.45 -12.69
N PRO A 216 1.04 -13.54 -12.34
CA PRO A 216 0.22 -12.39 -11.95
C PRO A 216 0.46 -11.95 -10.49
N VAL A 217 1.72 -11.76 -10.07
CA VAL A 217 2.10 -11.55 -8.66
C VAL A 217 1.39 -10.34 -8.04
N GLN A 218 1.17 -9.26 -8.80
CA GLN A 218 0.48 -8.08 -8.29
C GLN A 218 -1.00 -8.37 -7.98
N MET A 219 -1.69 -9.11 -8.85
CA MET A 219 -3.09 -9.50 -8.61
C MET A 219 -3.22 -10.48 -7.44
N LEU A 220 -2.31 -11.46 -7.35
CA LEU A 220 -2.26 -12.38 -6.22
C LEU A 220 -2.03 -11.63 -4.91
N THR A 221 -1.16 -10.61 -4.92
CA THR A 221 -0.93 -9.75 -3.74
C THR A 221 -2.16 -8.93 -3.38
N LEU A 222 -2.86 -8.34 -4.35
CA LEU A 222 -4.14 -7.67 -4.11
C LEU A 222 -5.16 -8.62 -3.46
N MET A 223 -5.25 -9.85 -3.95
CA MET A 223 -6.17 -10.86 -3.43
C MET A 223 -5.80 -11.32 -2.01
N VAL A 224 -4.56 -11.74 -1.78
CA VAL A 224 -4.10 -12.29 -0.49
C VAL A 224 -4.12 -11.21 0.59
N ASN A 225 -3.55 -10.04 0.31
CA ASN A 225 -3.56 -8.94 1.28
C ASN A 225 -4.97 -8.38 1.48
N GLY A 226 -5.78 -8.29 0.41
CA GLY A 226 -7.18 -7.87 0.51
C GLY A 226 -7.99 -8.79 1.43
N ALA A 227 -7.92 -10.11 1.19
CA ALA A 227 -8.63 -11.09 2.00
C ALA A 227 -8.15 -11.09 3.46
N ALA A 228 -6.84 -11.16 3.69
CA ALA A 228 -6.27 -11.15 5.04
C ALA A 228 -6.63 -9.88 5.81
N GLY A 229 -6.47 -8.72 5.17
CA GLY A 229 -6.79 -7.43 5.76
C GLY A 229 -8.28 -7.29 6.09
N LEU A 230 -9.18 -7.79 5.24
CA LEU A 230 -10.64 -7.73 5.49
C LEU A 230 -11.08 -8.65 6.63
N VAL A 231 -10.56 -9.88 6.68
CA VAL A 231 -10.86 -10.80 7.80
C VAL A 231 -10.31 -10.23 9.10
N SER A 232 -9.08 -9.72 9.09
CA SER A 232 -8.48 -9.08 10.27
C SER A 232 -9.20 -7.80 10.67
N LEU A 233 -9.68 -6.98 9.72
CA LEU A 233 -10.51 -5.81 10.01
C LEU A 233 -11.82 -6.22 10.71
N TYR A 234 -12.47 -7.29 10.23
CA TYR A 234 -13.67 -7.82 10.88
C TYR A 234 -13.37 -8.31 12.30
N LEU A 235 -12.28 -9.06 12.50
CA LEU A 235 -11.85 -9.50 13.83
C LEU A 235 -11.54 -8.32 14.76
N PHE A 236 -10.83 -7.30 14.25
CA PHE A 236 -10.52 -6.08 14.98
C PHE A 236 -11.80 -5.37 15.44
N LEU A 237 -12.77 -5.18 14.55
CA LEU A 237 -14.04 -4.53 14.89
C LEU A 237 -14.86 -5.35 15.89
N ASN A 238 -14.62 -6.65 16.02
CA ASN A 238 -15.22 -7.49 17.07
C ASN A 238 -14.41 -7.54 18.37
N GLY A 239 -13.35 -6.73 18.50
CA GLY A 239 -12.51 -6.66 19.70
C GLY A 239 -11.45 -7.76 19.78
N ALA A 240 -11.35 -8.63 18.77
CA ALA A 240 -10.35 -9.69 18.73
C ALA A 240 -9.01 -9.16 18.18
N PHE A 241 -8.39 -8.21 18.88
CA PHE A 241 -7.21 -7.48 18.40
C PHE A 241 -5.97 -8.35 18.16
N THR A 242 -5.63 -9.24 19.09
CA THR A 242 -4.45 -10.11 18.96
C THR A 242 -4.61 -11.11 17.81
N PRO A 243 -5.74 -11.85 17.69
CA PRO A 243 -5.98 -12.69 16.51
C PRO A 243 -5.99 -11.89 15.20
N ALA A 244 -6.59 -10.70 15.19
CA ALA A 244 -6.62 -9.83 14.02
C ALA A 244 -5.20 -9.45 13.55
N LEU A 245 -4.34 -9.02 14.49
CA LEU A 245 -2.93 -8.71 14.25
C LEU A 245 -2.18 -9.94 13.72
N TRP A 246 -2.27 -11.07 14.41
CA TRP A 246 -1.51 -12.28 14.06
C TRP A 246 -1.90 -12.79 12.67
N LEU A 247 -3.19 -12.91 12.39
CA LEU A 247 -3.68 -13.32 11.07
C LEU A 247 -3.12 -12.41 9.97
N CYS A 248 -3.27 -11.10 10.15
CA CYS A 248 -2.85 -10.14 9.13
C CYS A 248 -1.33 -10.20 8.92
N LEU A 249 -0.58 -10.22 10.02
CA LEU A 249 0.88 -10.18 10.02
C LEU A 249 1.48 -11.46 9.44
N ILE A 250 0.98 -12.63 9.84
CA ILE A 250 1.44 -13.94 9.35
C ILE A 250 1.13 -14.07 7.87
N VAL A 251 -0.13 -13.83 7.46
CA VAL A 251 -0.52 -14.04 6.06
C VAL A 251 0.20 -13.05 5.14
N SER A 252 0.25 -11.77 5.48
CA SER A 252 0.94 -10.75 4.66
C SER A 252 2.47 -10.97 4.64
N GLY A 253 3.07 -11.34 5.77
CA GLY A 253 4.51 -11.59 5.88
C GLY A 253 4.95 -12.86 5.14
N LEU A 254 4.23 -13.97 5.29
CA LEU A 254 4.50 -15.21 4.55
C LEU A 254 4.27 -15.01 3.05
N TRP A 255 3.17 -14.35 2.67
CA TRP A 255 2.91 -14.02 1.28
C TRP A 255 4.02 -13.15 0.68
N ARG A 256 4.51 -12.17 1.43
CA ARG A 256 5.65 -11.35 1.01
C ARG A 256 6.87 -12.23 0.72
N ALA A 257 7.19 -13.17 1.60
CA ALA A 257 8.31 -14.08 1.42
C ALA A 257 8.16 -14.99 0.19
N VAL A 258 6.95 -15.52 -0.04
CA VAL A 258 6.64 -16.40 -1.18
C VAL A 258 6.65 -15.61 -2.49
N SER A 259 5.95 -14.47 -2.52
CA SER A 259 5.77 -13.66 -3.73
C SER A 259 7.08 -13.14 -4.32
N GLU A 260 8.10 -12.94 -3.49
CA GLU A 260 9.43 -12.52 -3.94
C GLU A 260 10.11 -13.57 -4.83
N THR A 261 9.87 -14.86 -4.59
CA THR A 261 10.42 -15.94 -5.42
C THR A 261 9.79 -16.01 -6.82
N LEU A 262 8.61 -15.41 -6.97
CA LEU A 262 7.84 -15.35 -8.21
C LEU A 262 8.09 -14.07 -9.01
N ARG A 263 8.81 -13.08 -8.45
CA ARG A 263 9.10 -11.79 -9.10
C ARG A 263 10.33 -11.87 -10.00
N ALA A 264 10.29 -11.09 -11.09
CA ALA A 264 11.43 -10.90 -11.99
C ALA A 264 12.27 -9.66 -11.65
N ASP A 265 11.71 -8.66 -10.95
CA ASP A 265 12.42 -7.43 -10.58
C ASP A 265 13.31 -7.59 -9.33
N TYR A 266 13.93 -8.76 -9.20
CA TYR A 266 14.71 -9.17 -8.03
C TYR A 266 15.91 -8.23 -7.78
N ARG A 267 16.00 -7.69 -6.55
CA ARG A 267 16.99 -6.66 -6.17
C ARG A 267 18.15 -7.12 -5.28
N GLY A 268 18.39 -8.42 -5.12
CA GLY A 268 19.55 -8.88 -4.33
C GLY A 268 19.89 -10.35 -4.53
N GLY A 269 20.98 -10.63 -5.26
CA GLY A 269 21.40 -11.95 -5.78
C GLY A 269 21.72 -13.09 -4.80
N GLY A 270 21.01 -13.24 -3.68
CA GLY A 270 21.12 -14.39 -2.76
C GLY A 270 19.99 -15.41 -2.92
N SER A 271 20.08 -16.57 -2.24
CA SER A 271 19.03 -17.61 -2.18
C SER A 271 17.85 -17.24 -1.26
N LEU A 272 18.11 -16.40 -0.25
CA LEU A 272 17.13 -15.71 0.59
C LEU A 272 17.40 -14.21 0.51
N SER A 273 16.39 -13.42 0.15
CA SER A 273 16.49 -11.97 0.14
C SER A 273 16.43 -11.41 1.57
N ALA A 274 17.12 -10.30 1.83
CA ALA A 274 17.00 -9.61 3.11
C ALA A 274 15.55 -9.25 3.45
N TYR A 275 14.71 -9.00 2.43
CA TYR A 275 13.28 -8.75 2.61
C TYR A 275 12.49 -9.95 3.13
N GLN A 276 12.88 -11.17 2.78
CA GLN A 276 12.30 -12.40 3.36
C GLN A 276 12.64 -12.50 4.84
N ILE A 277 13.90 -12.23 5.21
CA ILE A 277 14.33 -12.24 6.62
C ILE A 277 13.57 -11.16 7.40
N MET A 278 13.49 -9.94 6.87
CA MET A 278 12.73 -8.85 7.51
C MET A 278 11.26 -9.19 7.71
N ALA A 279 10.63 -9.88 6.75
CA ALA A 279 9.25 -10.34 6.90
C ALA A 279 9.11 -11.35 8.05
N MET A 280 9.99 -12.36 8.13
CA MET A 280 9.95 -13.37 9.19
C MET A 280 10.25 -12.78 10.57
N VAL A 281 11.26 -11.91 10.68
CA VAL A 281 11.58 -11.19 11.92
C VAL A 281 10.44 -10.27 12.31
N GLY A 282 9.80 -9.60 11.34
CA GLY A 282 8.63 -8.76 11.58
C GLY A 282 7.46 -9.54 12.18
N ILE A 283 7.17 -10.74 11.65
CA ILE A 283 6.14 -11.63 12.21
C ILE A 283 6.43 -11.95 13.68
N ALA A 284 7.64 -12.44 13.96
CA ALA A 284 8.04 -12.80 15.32
C ALA A 284 7.97 -11.59 16.25
N TYR A 285 8.50 -10.44 15.84
CA TYR A 285 8.49 -9.21 16.62
C TYR A 285 7.07 -8.74 16.94
N GLY A 286 6.17 -8.66 15.95
CA GLY A 286 4.79 -8.22 16.17
C GLY A 286 4.02 -9.16 17.10
N MET A 287 4.24 -10.48 17.00
CA MET A 287 3.67 -11.44 17.92
C MET A 287 4.20 -11.24 19.35
N VAL A 288 5.51 -11.13 19.53
CA VAL A 288 6.14 -10.89 20.84
C VAL A 288 5.61 -9.59 21.45
N MET A 289 5.55 -8.49 20.69
CA MET A 289 5.02 -7.22 21.19
C MET A 289 3.57 -7.34 21.65
N SER A 290 2.74 -8.12 20.94
CA SER A 290 1.34 -8.33 21.36
C SER A 290 1.17 -9.18 22.61
N LEU A 291 2.17 -10.02 22.94
CA LEU A 291 2.22 -10.81 24.17
C LEU A 291 2.79 -10.00 25.34
N VAL A 292 3.79 -9.15 25.08
CA VAL A 292 4.38 -8.24 26.08
C VAL A 292 3.40 -7.13 26.47
N PHE A 293 2.60 -6.65 25.52
CA PHE A 293 1.59 -5.61 25.74
C PHE A 293 0.18 -6.16 25.50
N PRO A 294 -0.31 -7.06 26.37
CA PRO A 294 -1.65 -7.63 26.22
C PRO A 294 -2.71 -6.53 26.29
N VAL A 295 -3.82 -6.79 25.61
CA VAL A 295 -4.97 -5.89 25.60
C VAL A 295 -5.51 -5.76 27.03
N GLY A 296 -5.53 -4.54 27.55
CA GLY A 296 -6.02 -4.26 28.89
C GLY A 296 -7.54 -4.22 28.96
N PRO A 297 -8.14 -4.31 30.16
CA PRO A 297 -9.59 -4.22 30.36
C PRO A 297 -10.20 -2.88 29.91
N ALA A 298 -9.37 -1.83 29.79
CA ALA A 298 -9.75 -0.54 29.21
C ALA A 298 -9.96 -0.58 27.68
N ALA A 299 -9.70 -1.71 27.02
CA ALA A 299 -9.96 -1.84 25.58
C ALA A 299 -11.47 -1.89 25.36
N ALA A 300 -12.02 -0.73 25.03
CA ALA A 300 -13.44 -0.59 24.73
C ALA A 300 -13.85 -1.54 23.61
N SER A 301 -15.08 -2.05 23.71
CA SER A 301 -15.71 -2.77 22.60
C SER A 301 -15.78 -1.84 21.39
N PRO A 302 -15.19 -2.19 20.23
CA PRO A 302 -15.13 -1.27 19.11
C PRO A 302 -16.52 -0.86 18.63
N SER A 303 -16.76 0.46 18.55
CA SER A 303 -17.96 1.05 18.01
C SER A 303 -17.69 1.57 16.59
N LEU A 304 -18.23 0.88 15.59
CA LEU A 304 -18.06 1.29 14.19
C LEU A 304 -18.65 2.69 13.94
N ALA A 305 -19.74 3.04 14.63
CA ALA A 305 -20.36 4.36 14.52
C ALA A 305 -19.39 5.48 14.96
N LEU A 306 -18.71 5.33 16.10
CA LEU A 306 -17.69 6.28 16.55
C LEU A 306 -16.53 6.38 15.55
N GLY A 307 -16.09 5.25 15.01
CA GLY A 307 -15.06 5.21 13.98
C GLY A 307 -15.45 5.98 12.72
N LEU A 308 -16.66 5.78 12.21
CA LEU A 308 -17.17 6.48 11.02
C LEU A 308 -17.37 7.98 11.28
N ASP A 309 -17.81 8.36 12.49
CA ASP A 309 -18.00 9.75 12.89
C ASP A 309 -16.69 10.56 12.81
N THR A 310 -15.53 9.91 13.06
CA THR A 310 -14.22 10.59 12.92
C THR A 310 -13.97 11.15 11.52
N LEU A 311 -14.56 10.56 10.47
CA LEU A 311 -14.38 11.02 9.10
C LEU A 311 -15.27 12.22 8.74
N TRP A 312 -16.31 12.51 9.53
CA TRP A 312 -17.23 13.61 9.28
C TRP A 312 -16.72 14.97 9.77
N SER A 313 -15.53 15.01 10.39
CA SER A 313 -14.87 16.27 10.74
C SER A 313 -14.32 16.97 9.50
N PRO A 314 -14.65 18.26 9.25
CA PRO A 314 -14.11 19.03 8.14
C PRO A 314 -12.57 19.03 8.10
N THR A 315 -11.94 19.11 9.27
CA THR A 315 -10.48 19.08 9.40
C THR A 315 -9.92 17.75 8.90
N VAL A 316 -10.53 16.63 9.28
CA VAL A 316 -10.10 15.30 8.85
C VAL A 316 -10.24 15.15 7.33
N VAL A 317 -11.38 15.57 6.77
CA VAL A 317 -11.61 15.54 5.32
C VAL A 317 -10.55 16.34 4.57
N LEU A 318 -10.26 17.58 5.01
CA LEU A 318 -9.25 18.44 4.39
C LEU A 318 -7.85 17.83 4.52
N CYS A 319 -7.50 17.25 5.67
CA CYS A 319 -6.22 16.56 5.86
C CYS A 319 -6.08 15.36 4.92
N LEU A 320 -7.13 14.54 4.77
CA LEU A 320 -7.13 13.39 3.86
C LEU A 320 -7.04 13.83 2.39
N GLN A 321 -7.74 14.90 1.99
CA GLN A 321 -7.63 15.48 0.65
C GLN A 321 -6.22 16.05 0.39
N GLY A 322 -5.63 16.74 1.37
CA GLY A 322 -4.26 17.23 1.31
C GLY A 322 -3.25 16.11 1.15
N LEU A 323 -3.39 15.04 1.94
CA LEU A 323 -2.55 13.84 1.85
C LEU A 323 -2.67 13.16 0.48
N TRP A 324 -3.89 13.01 -0.03
CA TRP A 324 -4.14 12.44 -1.36
C TRP A 324 -3.50 13.29 -2.46
N THR A 325 -3.70 14.61 -2.41
CA THR A 325 -3.16 15.56 -3.39
C THR A 325 -1.63 15.56 -3.38
N ALA A 326 -1.01 15.63 -2.20
CA ALA A 326 0.43 15.56 -2.04
C ALA A 326 0.99 14.24 -2.60
N THR A 327 0.33 13.12 -2.31
CA THR A 327 0.72 11.79 -2.82
C THR A 327 0.59 11.73 -4.34
N LEU A 328 -0.51 12.25 -4.91
CA LEU A 328 -0.72 12.29 -6.36
C LEU A 328 0.34 13.14 -7.06
N ILE A 329 0.67 14.32 -6.53
CA ILE A 329 1.68 15.20 -7.14
C ILE A 329 3.06 14.52 -7.07
N TYR A 330 3.42 13.97 -5.91
CA TYR A 330 4.74 13.38 -5.68
C TYR A 330 4.96 12.07 -6.46
N SER A 331 3.96 11.18 -6.47
CA SER A 331 4.04 9.86 -7.09
C SER A 331 3.43 9.76 -8.48
N GLY A 332 2.58 10.71 -8.88
CA GLY A 332 1.86 10.69 -10.15
C GLY A 332 2.57 11.41 -11.29
N ALA A 333 3.34 12.46 -11.00
CA ALA A 333 4.19 13.09 -12.00
C ALA A 333 5.30 12.12 -12.44
N SER A 334 5.25 11.71 -13.70
CA SER A 334 6.22 10.78 -14.27
C SER A 334 7.59 11.44 -14.34
N LYS A 335 8.60 10.72 -13.85
CA LYS A 335 10.02 11.10 -13.96
C LYS A 335 10.74 10.35 -15.08
N VAL A 336 10.08 9.39 -15.71
CA VAL A 336 10.68 8.44 -16.68
C VAL A 336 10.04 8.58 -18.05
N THR A 337 8.78 9.03 -18.12
CA THR A 337 8.07 9.26 -19.39
C THR A 337 7.80 10.75 -19.58
N ALA A 338 7.86 11.21 -20.83
CA ALA A 338 7.56 12.58 -21.23
C ALA A 338 6.48 12.59 -22.32
N ALA A 339 5.87 13.74 -22.57
CA ALA A 339 4.95 13.95 -23.68
C ALA A 339 5.43 15.05 -24.62
N THR A 340 5.10 14.89 -25.90
CA THR A 340 5.13 15.96 -26.89
C THR A 340 3.68 16.23 -27.29
N ILE A 341 3.23 17.48 -27.17
CA ILE A 341 1.85 17.90 -27.35
C ILE A 341 1.77 18.92 -28.50
N GLU A 342 0.75 18.77 -29.34
CA GLU A 342 0.46 19.70 -30.43
C GLU A 342 -0.96 20.24 -30.26
N PHE A 343 -1.10 21.57 -30.29
CA PHE A 343 -2.39 22.26 -30.23
C PHE A 343 -2.74 22.79 -31.60
N HIS A 344 -3.97 22.56 -32.04
CA HIS A 344 -4.50 23.12 -33.27
C HIS A 344 -5.88 23.72 -33.02
N VAL A 345 -6.25 24.67 -33.88
CA VAL A 345 -7.57 25.30 -33.87
C VAL A 345 -8.48 24.50 -34.80
N VAL A 346 -9.63 24.08 -34.28
CA VAL A 346 -10.68 23.40 -35.06
C VAL A 346 -11.48 24.47 -35.81
N ARG A 347 -11.05 24.79 -37.04
CA ARG A 347 -11.59 25.92 -37.80
C ARG A 347 -13.06 25.76 -38.18
N GLU A 348 -13.59 24.53 -38.24
CA GLU A 348 -15.00 24.30 -38.56
C GLU A 348 -15.98 24.78 -37.47
N ARG A 349 -15.47 25.17 -36.28
CA ARG A 349 -16.28 25.59 -35.13
C ARG A 349 -16.17 27.08 -34.81
N ILE A 350 -15.61 27.88 -35.71
CA ILE A 350 -15.39 29.33 -35.55
C ILE A 350 -16.14 30.10 -36.62
#